data_AF-A0A3L7X7K9-F1
#
_entry.id   AF-A0A3L7X7K9-F1
#
_cell.length_a   1.000
_cell.length_b   1.000
_cell.length_c   1.000
_cell.angle_alpha   90.00
_cell.angle_beta   90.00
_cell.angle_gamma   90.00
#
_symmetry.space_group_name_H-M   'P 1'
#
loop_
_entity.id
_entity.type
_entity.pdbx_description
1 polymer ?
#
loop_
_entity_poly.entity_id
_entity_poly.type
_entity_poly.pdbx_seq_one_letter_code
_entity_poly.pdbx_strand_id
1 'polypeptide(L)'
;MHLWTITLIVALGVVGLFSLVLGSVHFFFPNLLDFANAIPKDGPPIRPFRLGPLRYATQRSDVHGIAWVMNHAASYVLVSIGLFDLAAFWWLGTTAGRLLTLWIALWWLIRAASQFYLGKRRGDWWIAAGFVWLGIVQALAGIG
;
A
#
# COMPACT_ATOMS: atom_id res chain seq x y z
N MET A 1 10.72 23.73 -18.82
CA MET A 1 9.82 22.59 -18.53
C MET A 1 8.47 22.86 -19.16
N HIS A 2 7.87 21.87 -19.83
CA HIS A 2 6.52 22.01 -20.39
C HIS A 2 5.49 22.11 -19.24
N LEU A 3 4.37 22.81 -19.47
CA LEU A 3 3.27 22.93 -18.49
C LEU A 3 2.82 21.55 -17.98
N TRP A 4 2.76 20.55 -18.88
CA TRP A 4 2.45 19.17 -18.56
C TRP A 4 3.39 18.57 -17.50
N THR A 5 4.70 18.76 -17.65
CA THR A 5 5.71 18.26 -16.70
C THR A 5 5.53 18.88 -15.32
N ILE A 6 5.23 20.18 -15.25
CA ILE A 6 4.99 20.89 -13.97
C ILE A 6 3.74 20.33 -13.30
N THR A 7 2.65 20.15 -14.06
CA THR A 7 1.41 19.56 -13.55
C THR A 7 1.63 18.16 -12.98
N LEU A 8 2.39 17.31 -13.68
CA LEU A 8 2.71 15.96 -13.20
C LEU A 8 3.55 15.98 -11.92
N ILE A 9 4.56 16.86 -11.82
CA ILE A 9 5.37 16.98 -10.60
C ILE A 9 4.51 17.42 -9.41
N VAL A 10 3.61 18.39 -9.60
CA VAL A 10 2.70 18.82 -8.52
C VAL A 10 1.76 17.69 -8.12
N ALA A 11 1.18 16.98 -9.10
CA ALA A 11 0.29 15.84 -8.84
C ALA A 11 1.01 14.72 -8.08
N LEU A 12 2.22 14.34 -8.53
CA LEU A 12 3.08 13.38 -7.83
C LEU A 12 3.48 13.89 -6.45
N GLY A 13 3.74 15.18 -6.27
CA GLY A 13 4.01 15.76 -4.95
C GLY A 13 2.85 15.56 -3.97
N VAL A 14 1.61 15.77 -4.41
CA VAL A 14 0.40 15.52 -3.61
C VAL A 14 0.24 14.03 -3.30
N VAL A 15 0.37 13.18 -4.32
CA VAL A 15 0.31 11.71 -4.16
C VAL A 15 1.39 11.21 -3.20
N GLY A 16 2.60 11.73 -3.34
CA GLY A 16 3.76 11.36 -2.55
C GLY A 16 3.62 11.75 -1.09
N LEU A 17 3.17 12.98 -0.82
CA LEU A 17 2.88 13.43 0.54
C LEU A 17 1.77 12.58 1.18
N PHE A 18 0.69 12.32 0.44
CA PHE A 18 -0.38 11.44 0.92
C PHE A 18 0.15 10.04 1.25
N SER A 19 0.94 9.42 0.36
CA SER A 19 1.48 8.07 0.56
C SER A 19 2.45 8.02 1.73
N LEU A 20 3.27 9.05 1.91
CA LEU A 20 4.22 9.15 3.02
C LEU A 20 3.48 9.28 4.36
N VAL A 21 2.47 10.15 4.44
CA VAL A 21 1.63 10.27 5.65
C VAL A 21 0.90 8.97 5.92
N LEU A 22 0.25 8.40 4.90
CA LEU A 22 -0.49 7.15 5.03
C LEU A 22 0.43 6.04 5.52
N GLY A 23 1.59 5.82 4.88
CA GLY A 23 2.57 4.81 5.27
C GLY A 23 3.11 5.01 6.68
N SER A 24 3.39 6.25 7.08
CA SER A 24 3.84 6.58 8.44
C SER A 24 2.78 6.24 9.48
N VAL A 25 1.52 6.60 9.22
CA VAL A 25 0.41 6.26 10.12
C VAL A 25 0.15 4.75 10.12
N HIS A 26 0.30 4.10 8.96
CA HIS A 26 0.09 2.66 8.79
C HIS A 26 1.03 1.86 9.70
N PHE A 27 2.24 2.36 9.98
CA PHE A 27 3.17 1.74 10.92
C PHE A 27 2.54 1.54 12.31
N PHE A 28 1.67 2.46 12.72
CA PHE A 28 1.00 2.46 14.03
C PHE A 28 -0.41 1.85 13.99
N PHE A 29 -0.95 1.49 12.83
CA PHE A 29 -2.28 0.90 12.72
C PHE A 29 -2.52 -0.34 13.60
N PRO A 30 -1.57 -1.25 13.80
CA PRO A 30 -1.79 -2.37 14.71
C PRO A 30 -2.17 -1.91 16.13
N ASN A 31 -1.63 -0.77 16.58
CA ASN A 31 -2.00 -0.18 17.86
C ASN A 31 -3.30 0.63 17.74
N LEU A 32 -3.42 1.48 16.72
CA LEU A 32 -4.57 2.37 16.55
C LEU A 32 -5.89 1.63 16.28
N LEU A 33 -5.81 0.43 15.70
CA LEU A 33 -6.95 -0.42 15.37
C LEU A 33 -7.07 -1.63 16.32
N ASP A 34 -6.35 -1.60 17.43
CA ASP A 34 -6.47 -2.58 18.51
C ASP A 34 -6.28 -4.05 18.04
N PHE A 35 -5.20 -4.30 17.28
CA PHE A 35 -4.89 -5.64 16.79
C PHE A 35 -4.64 -6.64 17.92
N ALA A 36 -4.17 -6.17 19.08
CA ALA A 36 -3.92 -7.03 20.22
C ALA A 36 -5.19 -7.75 20.70
N ASN A 37 -6.33 -7.05 20.72
CA ASN A 37 -7.61 -7.65 21.07
C ASN A 37 -8.27 -8.37 19.88
N ALA A 38 -8.08 -7.88 18.65
CA ALA A 38 -8.65 -8.51 17.45
C ALA A 38 -7.96 -9.83 17.08
N ILE A 39 -6.65 -9.96 17.34
CA ILE A 39 -5.80 -11.12 17.02
C ILE A 39 -4.99 -11.50 18.27
N PRO A 40 -5.62 -12.05 19.33
CA PRO A 40 -4.94 -12.34 20.58
C PRO A 40 -3.83 -13.37 20.38
N LYS A 41 -2.70 -13.19 21.07
CA LYS A 41 -1.52 -14.07 21.02
C LYS A 41 -1.77 -15.44 21.66
N ASP A 42 -2.70 -15.50 22.61
CA ASP A 42 -3.04 -16.68 23.38
C ASP A 42 -4.49 -17.13 23.13
N GLY A 43 -4.80 -18.39 23.44
CA GLY A 43 -6.14 -18.95 23.33
C GLY A 43 -6.16 -20.35 22.70
N PRO A 44 -7.35 -20.88 22.36
CA PRO A 44 -7.49 -22.22 21.79
C PRO A 44 -6.67 -22.39 20.51
N PRO A 45 -6.12 -23.60 20.24
CA PRO A 45 -5.35 -23.87 19.03
C PRO A 45 -6.11 -23.47 17.76
N ILE A 46 -5.38 -22.95 16.78
CA ILE A 46 -5.92 -22.61 15.46
C ILE A 46 -5.61 -23.71 14.44
N ARG A 47 -6.25 -23.63 13.28
CA ARG A 47 -6.05 -24.60 12.21
C ARG A 47 -4.58 -24.59 11.76
N PRO A 48 -3.91 -25.76 11.70
CA PRO A 48 -2.53 -25.82 11.27
C PRO A 48 -2.39 -25.43 9.80
N PHE A 49 -1.31 -24.72 9.49
CA PHE A 49 -0.91 -24.40 8.12
C PHE A 49 -0.55 -25.67 7.36
N ARG A 50 -1.06 -25.78 6.13
CA ARG A 50 -0.80 -26.89 5.22
C ARG A 50 -0.48 -26.33 3.84
N LEU A 51 0.73 -26.55 3.36
CA LEU A 51 1.16 -26.19 2.00
C LEU A 51 1.85 -27.40 1.37
N GLY A 52 1.09 -28.16 0.59
CA GLY A 52 1.57 -29.43 0.02
C GLY A 52 2.06 -30.40 1.11
N PRO A 53 3.34 -30.82 1.09
CA PRO A 53 3.89 -31.73 2.10
C PRO A 53 4.20 -31.02 3.44
N LEU A 54 4.27 -29.69 3.48
CA LEU A 54 4.57 -28.95 4.70
C LEU A 54 3.34 -28.86 5.60
N ARG A 55 3.48 -29.31 6.84
CA ARG A 55 2.49 -29.15 7.91
C ARG A 55 3.16 -28.48 9.10
N TYR A 56 2.62 -27.34 9.51
CA TYR A 56 3.13 -26.58 10.65
C TYR A 56 2.00 -26.35 11.65
N ALA A 57 2.30 -26.56 12.93
CA ALA A 57 1.38 -26.25 14.02
C ALA A 57 1.34 -24.74 14.23
N THR A 58 0.49 -24.05 13.47
CA THR A 58 0.35 -22.59 13.54
C THR A 58 -0.16 -22.18 14.91
N GLN A 59 0.58 -21.28 15.56
CA GLN A 59 0.21 -20.66 16.82
C GLN A 59 -0.48 -19.32 16.56
N ARG A 60 -1.26 -18.85 17.54
CA ARG A 60 -1.91 -17.54 17.47
C ARG A 60 -0.89 -16.39 17.47
N SER A 61 0.18 -16.56 18.24
CA SER A 61 1.36 -15.68 18.23
C SER A 61 1.96 -15.52 16.84
N ASP A 62 2.01 -16.60 16.03
CA ASP A 62 2.48 -16.54 14.63
C ASP A 62 1.59 -15.64 13.78
N VAL A 63 0.26 -15.79 13.88
CA VAL A 63 -0.70 -14.98 13.11
C VAL A 63 -0.64 -13.51 13.52
N HIS A 64 -0.57 -13.23 14.83
CA HIS A 64 -0.37 -11.88 15.33
C HIS A 64 0.95 -11.28 14.81
N GLY A 65 2.04 -12.05 14.87
CA GLY A 65 3.34 -11.63 14.34
C GLY A 65 3.31 -11.34 12.84
N ILE A 66 2.71 -12.22 12.04
CA ILE A 66 2.54 -12.03 10.60
C ILE A 66 1.74 -10.78 10.29
N ALA A 67 0.64 -10.52 11.01
CA ALA A 67 -0.16 -9.31 10.80
C ALA A 67 0.66 -8.02 11.01
N TRP A 68 1.51 -7.98 12.03
CA TRP A 68 2.45 -6.88 12.27
C TRP A 68 3.49 -6.73 11.17
N VAL A 69 4.14 -7.83 10.77
CA VAL A 69 5.15 -7.82 9.72
C VAL A 69 4.56 -7.38 8.38
N MET A 70 3.38 -7.89 8.01
CA MET A 70 2.68 -7.47 6.79
C MET A 70 2.27 -5.99 6.84
N ASN A 71 1.84 -5.50 8.00
CA ASN A 71 1.55 -4.09 8.19
C ASN A 71 2.80 -3.21 8.00
N HIS A 72 3.93 -3.58 8.60
CA HIS A 72 5.19 -2.86 8.42
C HIS A 72 5.72 -2.94 6.97
N ALA A 73 5.58 -4.08 6.31
CA ALA A 73 5.94 -4.23 4.90
C ALA A 73 5.10 -3.29 4.01
N ALA A 74 3.78 -3.25 4.22
CA ALA A 74 2.91 -2.31 3.51
C ALA A 74 3.28 -0.84 3.83
N SER A 75 3.59 -0.53 5.08
CA SER A 75 4.03 0.79 5.53
C SER A 75 5.32 1.23 4.82
N TYR A 76 6.31 0.32 4.76
CA TYR A 76 7.57 0.57 4.07
C TYR A 76 7.36 0.87 2.59
N VAL A 77 6.56 0.05 1.89
CA VAL A 77 6.22 0.29 0.48
C VAL A 77 5.56 1.66 0.28
N LEU A 78 4.63 2.05 1.15
CA LEU A 78 3.93 3.34 1.05
C LEU A 78 4.87 4.53 1.29
N VAL A 79 5.77 4.42 2.27
CA VAL A 79 6.79 5.46 2.50
C VAL A 79 7.76 5.53 1.32
N SER A 80 8.20 4.39 0.78
CA SER A 80 9.07 4.35 -0.40
C SER A 80 8.41 4.98 -1.63
N ILE A 81 7.14 4.69 -1.89
CA ILE A 81 6.35 5.37 -2.95
C ILE A 81 6.30 6.87 -2.68
N GLY A 82 6.02 7.27 -1.43
CA GLY A 82 5.96 8.68 -1.04
C GLY A 82 7.25 9.44 -1.33
N LEU A 83 8.39 8.87 -0.91
CA LEU A 83 9.71 9.43 -1.16
C LEU A 83 10.05 9.46 -2.65
N PHE A 84 9.72 8.40 -3.39
CA PHE A 84 9.91 8.34 -4.83
C PHE A 84 9.13 9.46 -5.52
N ASP A 85 7.83 9.59 -5.26
CA ASP A 85 6.98 10.61 -5.88
C ASP A 85 7.40 12.05 -5.53
N LEU A 86 7.81 12.30 -4.28
CA LEU A 86 8.34 13.60 -3.88
C LEU A 86 9.66 13.95 -4.59
N ALA A 87 10.42 12.94 -5.03
CA ALA A 87 11.61 13.09 -5.83
C ALA A 87 11.34 13.17 -7.35
N ALA A 88 10.07 13.32 -7.79
CA ALA A 88 9.67 13.35 -9.21
C ALA A 88 10.52 14.26 -10.10
N PHE A 89 10.93 15.42 -9.58
CA PHE A 89 11.80 16.35 -10.29
C PHE A 89 13.08 15.70 -10.84
N TRP A 90 13.60 14.69 -10.16
CA TRP A 90 14.88 14.05 -10.48
C TRP A 90 14.77 12.86 -11.45
N TRP A 91 13.61 12.20 -11.53
CA TRP A 91 13.46 10.96 -12.31
C TRP A 91 12.39 11.05 -13.40
N LEU A 92 11.50 12.03 -13.36
CA LEU A 92 10.43 12.16 -14.34
C LEU A 92 11.01 12.34 -15.76
N GLY A 93 10.51 11.54 -16.71
CA GLY A 93 11.04 11.46 -18.07
C GLY A 93 12.19 10.48 -18.29
N THR A 94 12.69 9.83 -17.23
CA THR A 94 13.68 8.74 -17.37
C THR A 94 12.98 7.39 -17.61
N THR A 95 13.65 6.47 -18.32
CA THR A 95 13.13 5.11 -18.56
C THR A 95 12.89 4.36 -17.25
N ALA A 96 13.81 4.48 -16.29
CA ALA A 96 13.67 3.84 -14.98
C ALA A 96 12.48 4.40 -14.20
N GLY A 97 12.34 5.73 -14.15
CA GLY A 97 11.21 6.40 -13.52
C GLY A 97 9.87 5.97 -14.13
N ARG A 98 9.80 5.91 -15.46
CA ARG A 98 8.63 5.42 -16.22
C ARG A 98 8.25 3.99 -15.87
N LEU A 99 9.20 3.05 -15.83
CA LEU A 99 8.90 1.67 -15.48
C LEU A 99 8.42 1.55 -14.03
N LEU A 100 9.07 2.28 -13.12
CA LEU A 100 8.74 2.21 -11.70
C LEU A 100 7.39 2.87 -11.38
N THR A 101 7.05 4.01 -11.96
CA THR A 101 5.73 4.64 -11.78
C THR A 101 4.59 3.78 -12.34
N LEU A 102 4.80 3.09 -13.47
CA LEU A 102 3.82 2.12 -13.99
C LEU A 102 3.64 0.92 -13.04
N TRP A 103 4.73 0.44 -12.44
CA TRP A 103 4.65 -0.61 -11.42
C TRP A 103 3.90 -0.14 -10.17
N ILE A 104 4.13 1.09 -9.73
CA ILE A 104 3.41 1.73 -8.61
C ILE A 104 1.92 1.94 -8.97
N ALA A 105 1.62 2.30 -10.22
CA ALA A 105 0.24 2.38 -10.69
C ALA A 105 -0.49 1.05 -10.51
N LEU A 106 0.13 -0.06 -10.94
CA LEU A 106 -0.42 -1.40 -10.75
C LEU A 106 -0.65 -1.72 -9.27
N TRP A 107 0.30 -1.38 -8.40
CA TRP A 107 0.15 -1.54 -6.95
C TRP A 107 -1.10 -0.83 -6.41
N TRP A 108 -1.32 0.43 -6.76
CA TRP A 108 -2.51 1.17 -6.35
C TRP A 108 -3.81 0.57 -6.89
N LEU A 109 -3.81 0.11 -8.14
CA LEU A 109 -4.98 -0.51 -8.75
C LEU A 109 -5.31 -1.87 -8.11
N ILE A 110 -4.31 -2.68 -7.76
CA ILE A 110 -4.52 -3.92 -7.00
C ILE A 110 -5.16 -3.58 -5.64
N ARG A 111 -4.65 -2.55 -4.94
CA ARG A 111 -5.24 -2.11 -3.66
C ARG A 111 -6.68 -1.62 -3.80
N ALA A 112 -6.99 -0.90 -4.88
CA ALA A 112 -8.35 -0.48 -5.19
C ALA A 112 -9.26 -1.70 -5.40
N ALA A 113 -8.82 -2.66 -6.21
CA ALA A 113 -9.55 -3.90 -6.45
C ALA A 113 -9.80 -4.69 -5.15
N SER A 114 -8.83 -4.69 -4.23
CA SER A 114 -8.98 -5.34 -2.93
C SER A 114 -10.05 -4.75 -2.05
N GLN A 115 -10.40 -3.47 -2.21
CA GLN A 115 -11.49 -2.87 -1.45
C GLN A 115 -12.86 -3.46 -1.80
N PHE A 116 -13.06 -3.98 -3.02
CA PHE A 116 -14.35 -4.54 -3.43
C PHE A 116 -14.64 -5.92 -2.85
N TYR A 117 -13.61 -6.73 -2.55
CA TYR A 117 -13.82 -8.07 -1.99
C TYR A 117 -13.53 -8.15 -0.48
N LEU A 118 -12.72 -7.25 0.08
CA LEU A 118 -12.48 -7.17 1.53
C LEU A 118 -13.43 -6.19 2.24
N GLY A 119 -13.85 -5.14 1.54
CA GLY A 119 -14.74 -4.10 2.04
C GLY A 119 -16.19 -4.29 1.58
N LYS A 120 -17.14 -3.95 2.44
CA LYS A 120 -18.59 -3.91 2.10
C LYS A 120 -19.27 -2.63 2.56
N ARG A 121 -18.53 -1.71 3.20
CA ARG A 121 -19.07 -0.45 3.72
C ARG A 121 -19.04 0.60 2.63
N ARG A 122 -19.97 1.55 2.69
CA ARG A 122 -20.00 2.71 1.78
C ARG A 122 -18.68 3.49 1.76
N GLY A 123 -17.98 3.56 2.89
CA GLY A 123 -16.65 4.18 2.98
C GLY A 123 -15.57 3.49 2.15
N ASP A 124 -15.65 2.17 1.99
CA ASP A 124 -14.65 1.38 1.25
C ASP A 124 -14.68 1.73 -0.25
N TRP A 125 -15.82 2.19 -0.78
CA TRP A 125 -15.94 2.68 -2.16
C TRP A 125 -15.19 3.99 -2.38
N TRP A 126 -15.21 4.92 -1.41
CA TRP A 126 -14.45 6.16 -1.49
C TRP A 126 -12.94 5.90 -1.41
N ILE A 127 -12.54 4.94 -0.58
CA ILE A 127 -11.14 4.49 -0.50
C ILE A 127 -10.71 3.86 -1.83
N ALA A 128 -11.55 3.01 -2.43
CA ALA A 128 -11.28 2.42 -3.74
C ALA A 128 -11.11 3.48 -4.82
N ALA A 129 -12.04 4.45 -4.90
CA ALA A 129 -11.95 5.58 -5.84
C ALA A 129 -10.66 6.40 -5.63
N GLY A 130 -10.28 6.65 -4.37
CA GLY A 130 -9.01 7.29 -4.03
C GLY A 130 -7.81 6.51 -4.59
N PHE A 131 -7.74 5.19 -4.34
CA PHE A 131 -6.66 4.35 -4.87
C PHE A 131 -6.64 4.28 -6.40
N VAL A 132 -7.80 4.25 -7.07
CA VAL A 132 -7.87 4.36 -8.53
C VAL A 132 -7.27 5.67 -9.01
N TRP A 133 -7.61 6.79 -8.37
CA TRP A 133 -7.06 8.10 -8.72
C TRP A 133 -5.53 8.13 -8.57
N LEU A 134 -4.98 7.60 -7.47
CA LEU A 134 -3.52 7.46 -7.29
C LEU A 134 -2.89 6.64 -8.42
N GLY A 135 -3.52 5.52 -8.79
CA GLY A 135 -3.09 4.67 -9.90
C GLY A 135 -3.10 5.40 -11.25
N ILE A 136 -4.11 6.23 -11.51
CA ILE A 136 -4.21 7.02 -12.75
C ILE A 136 -3.09 8.07 -12.81
N VAL A 137 -2.83 8.81 -11.73
CA VAL A 137 -1.76 9.81 -11.70
C VAL A 137 -0.41 9.17 -12.02
N GLN A 138 -0.12 8.01 -11.40
CA GLN A 138 1.09 7.25 -11.66
C GLN A 138 1.15 6.72 -13.11
N ALA A 139 0.04 6.21 -13.64
CA ALA A 139 -0.03 5.76 -15.03
C ALA A 139 0.25 6.90 -16.02
N LEU A 140 -0.32 8.09 -15.77
CA LEU A 140 -0.09 9.28 -16.60
C LEU A 140 1.37 9.73 -16.55
N ALA A 141 2.01 9.69 -15.37
CA ALA A 141 3.43 9.99 -15.21
C ALA A 141 4.35 8.97 -15.91
N GLY A 142 3.89 7.73 -16.11
CA GLY A 142 4.63 6.69 -16.82
C GLY A 142 4.41 6.66 -18.33
N ILE A 143 3.35 7.28 -18.84
CA ILE A 143 3.03 7.28 -20.27
C ILE A 143 3.41 8.62 -20.93
N GLY A 144 3.35 9.72 -20.18
CA GLY A 144 3.76 11.05 -20.62
C GLY A 144 5.27 11.25 -20.64
#